data_AF-A0AAV6BHY0-F1
#
_entry.id   AF-A0AAV6BHY0-F1
#
_cell.length_a   1.000
_cell.length_b   1.000
_cell.length_c   1.000
_cell.angle_alpha   90.00
_cell.angle_beta   90.00
_cell.angle_gamma   90.00
#
_symmetry.space_group_name_H-M   'P 1'
#
loop_
_entity.id
_entity.type
_entity.pdbx_description
1 polymer ?
#
loop_
_entity_poly.entity_id
_entity_poly.type
_entity_poly.pdbx_seq_one_letter_code
_entity_poly.pdbx_strand_id
1 'polypeptide(L)' 'PGSVEEAFDLISGYLRWQGDESRPAVCLHRATFPTVSSSLIALGARGGPRYLHAPGPPCVTPYRDYTSLLSSQGD' A
#
# COMPACT_ATOMS: atom_id res chain seq x y z
N PRO A 1 -5.03 -10.75 10.56
CA PRO A 1 -3.59 -10.41 10.64
C PRO A 1 -3.08 -10.41 12.08
N GLY A 2 -2.09 -11.25 12.35
CA GLY A 2 -1.34 -11.32 13.60
C GLY A 2 -0.14 -10.37 13.67
N SER A 3 0.28 -9.79 12.55
CA SER A 3 1.37 -8.80 12.47
C SER A 3 1.09 -7.69 11.44
N VAL A 4 1.91 -6.63 11.47
CA VAL A 4 1.86 -5.55 10.46
C VAL A 4 2.27 -6.09 9.09
N GLU A 5 3.28 -6.94 9.05
CA GLU A 5 3.77 -7.58 7.82
C GLU A 5 2.64 -8.39 7.16
N GLU A 6 1.93 -9.22 7.92
CA GLU A 6 0.79 -9.98 7.39
C GLU A 6 -0.36 -9.05 6.93
N ALA A 7 -0.62 -7.97 7.68
CA ALA A 7 -1.61 -6.98 7.26
C ALA A 7 -1.21 -6.28 5.96
N PHE A 8 0.07 -5.93 5.79
CA PHE A 8 0.59 -5.31 4.57
C PHE A 8 0.55 -6.27 3.39
N ASP A 9 0.88 -7.54 3.57
CA ASP A 9 0.77 -8.54 2.50
C ASP A 9 -0.68 -8.69 2.02
N LEU A 10 -1.63 -8.82 2.95
CA LEU A 10 -3.05 -8.93 2.61
C LEU A 10 -3.59 -7.67 1.92
N ILE A 11 -3.33 -6.49 2.49
CA ILE A 11 -3.85 -5.22 1.93
C ILE A 11 -3.15 -4.89 0.61
N SER A 12 -1.83 -5.13 0.49
CA SER A 12 -1.12 -4.92 -0.79
C SER A 12 -1.68 -5.83 -1.89
N GLY A 13 -2.00 -7.08 -1.58
CA GLY A 13 -2.67 -8.00 -2.51
C GLY A 13 -4.03 -7.45 -2.96
N TYR A 14 -4.83 -6.92 -2.03
CA TYR A 14 -6.11 -6.28 -2.35
C TYR A 14 -5.93 -5.03 -3.23
N LEU A 15 -4.98 -4.16 -2.91
CA LEU A 15 -4.72 -2.93 -3.67
C LEU A 15 -4.18 -3.20 -5.09
N ARG A 16 -3.57 -4.37 -5.31
CA ARG A 16 -3.10 -4.83 -6.62
C ARG A 16 -4.20 -5.43 -7.51
N TRP A 17 -5.36 -5.72 -6.94
CA TRP A 17 -6.41 -6.46 -7.62
C TRP A 17 -6.98 -5.69 -8.82
N GLN A 18 -6.97 -6.33 -9.99
CA GLN A 18 -7.43 -5.74 -11.25
C GLN A 18 -8.87 -6.10 -11.62
N GLY A 19 -9.60 -6.79 -10.74
CA GLY A 19 -10.98 -7.20 -11.00
C GLY A 19 -11.08 -8.50 -11.78
N ASP A 20 -12.26 -9.11 -11.69
CA ASP A 20 -12.74 -10.18 -12.57
C ASP A 20 -14.27 -10.11 -12.67
N GLU A 21 -14.91 -11.15 -13.24
CA GLU A 21 -16.37 -11.22 -13.38
C GLU A 21 -17.12 -11.21 -12.03
N SER A 22 -16.45 -11.58 -10.93
CA SER A 22 -17.06 -11.72 -9.60
C SER A 22 -16.85 -10.50 -8.71
N ARG A 23 -15.78 -9.72 -8.92
CA ARG A 23 -15.42 -8.59 -8.05
C ARG A 23 -14.79 -7.43 -8.81
N PRO A 24 -15.17 -6.18 -8.48
CA PRO A 24 -14.61 -5.00 -9.13
C PRO A 24 -13.11 -4.83 -8.85
N ALA A 25 -12.44 -4.13 -9.77
CA ALA A 25 -11.03 -3.76 -9.63
C ALA A 25 -10.80 -2.74 -8.52
N VAL A 26 -9.66 -2.86 -7.84
CA VAL A 26 -9.15 -1.85 -6.89
C VAL A 26 -8.03 -1.03 -7.56
N CYS A 27 -7.14 -1.71 -8.28
CA CYS A 27 -6.15 -1.07 -9.15
C CYS A 27 -6.81 -0.77 -10.51
N LEU A 28 -7.10 0.50 -10.77
CA LEU A 28 -7.86 0.94 -11.94
C LEU A 28 -6.93 1.27 -13.11
N HIS A 29 -7.08 0.55 -14.23
CA HIS A 29 -6.37 0.78 -15.49
C HIS A 29 -7.36 1.26 -16.56
N ARG A 30 -7.68 2.55 -16.54
CA ARG A 30 -8.66 3.18 -17.43
C ARG A 30 -8.20 4.56 -17.89
N ALA A 31 -8.80 5.07 -18.97
CA ALA A 31 -8.41 6.34 -19.58
C ALA A 31 -8.59 7.56 -18.66
N THR A 32 -9.58 7.53 -17.76
CA THR A 32 -9.88 8.63 -16.83
C THR A 32 -9.80 8.16 -15.38
N PHE A 33 -9.13 8.93 -14.52
CA PHE A 33 -8.92 8.59 -13.11
C PHE A 33 -8.36 7.16 -12.89
N PRO A 34 -7.19 6.83 -13.46
CA PRO A 34 -6.50 5.57 -13.16
C PRO A 34 -5.88 5.61 -11.75
N THR A 35 -5.54 4.43 -11.23
CA THR A 35 -4.69 4.33 -10.04
C THR A 35 -3.27 4.72 -10.42
N VAL A 36 -2.81 5.86 -9.92
CA VAL A 36 -1.44 6.37 -10.18
C VAL A 36 -0.46 6.07 -9.05
N SER A 37 -0.96 5.70 -7.87
CA SER A 37 -0.15 5.34 -6.71
C SER A 37 -1.00 4.66 -5.65
N SER A 38 -0.35 4.13 -4.60
CA SER A 38 -1.01 3.72 -3.36
C SER A 38 -0.04 3.71 -2.19
N SER A 39 -0.57 3.76 -0.97
CA SER A 39 0.20 3.79 0.27
C SER A 39 -0.39 2.83 1.29
N LEU A 40 0.49 2.22 2.09
CA LEU A 40 0.15 1.44 3.27
C LEU A 40 0.76 2.14 4.49
N ILE A 41 -0.07 2.43 5.49
CA ILE A 41 0.37 3.09 6.72
C ILE A 41 -0.14 2.26 7.89
N ALA A 42 0.76 1.80 8.74
CA ALA A 42 0.39 1.20 10.02
C ALA A 42 0.56 2.24 11.12
N LEU A 43 -0.52 2.53 11.83
CA LEU A 43 -0.54 3.43 12.99
C LEU A 43 -0.59 2.58 14.27
N GLY A 44 0.14 2.98 15.30
CA GLY A 44 0.06 2.34 16.63
C GLY A 44 0.59 0.90 16.71
N ALA A 45 1.36 0.45 15.73
CA ALA A 45 2.02 -0.86 15.79
C ALA A 45 3.11 -0.87 16.88
N ARG A 46 3.27 -2.02 17.56
CA ARG A 46 4.45 -2.24 18.41
C ARG A 46 5.70 -2.12 17.52
N GLY A 47 6.59 -1.18 17.84
CA GLY A 47 7.76 -0.85 17.00
C GLY A 47 7.65 0.46 16.23
N GLY A 48 6.54 1.20 16.35
CA GLY A 48 6.36 2.52 15.74
C GLY A 48 5.55 2.48 14.45
N PRO A 49 5.27 3.65 13.84
CA PRO A 49 4.52 3.69 12.59
C PRO A 49 5.34 3.08 11.45
N ARG A 50 4.66 2.47 10.47
CA ARG A 50 5.28 1.95 9.24
C ARG A 50 4.65 2.63 8.04
N TYR A 51 5.45 2.90 7.01
CA TYR A 51 4.97 3.51 5.77
C TYR A 51 5.58 2.86 4.54
N LEU A 52 4.75 2.26 3.70
CA LEU A 52 5.12 1.74 2.40
C LEU A 52 4.38 2.49 1.29
N HIS A 53 5.05 2.76 0.18
CA HIS A 53 4.47 3.49 -0.94
C HIS A 53 4.84 2.88 -2.29
N ALA A 54 3.87 2.81 -3.20
CA ALA A 54 4.07 2.48 -4.61
C ALA A 54 3.83 3.74 -5.46
N PRO A 55 4.87 4.35 -6.05
CA PRO A 55 4.76 5.54 -6.90
C PRO A 55 4.33 5.17 -8.33
N GLY A 56 3.24 4.40 -8.44
CA GLY A 56 2.69 3.85 -9.67
C GLY A 56 1.57 2.84 -9.34
N PRO A 57 0.84 2.34 -10.34
CA PRO A 57 -0.19 1.33 -10.12
C PRO A 57 0.42 0.11 -9.41
N PRO A 58 -0.04 -0.25 -8.21
CA PRO A 58 0.65 -1.22 -7.34
C PRO A 58 0.73 -2.64 -7.93
N CYS A 59 -0.09 -2.96 -8.94
CA CYS A 59 -0.05 -4.24 -9.64
C CYS A 59 1.23 -4.43 -10.48
N VAL A 60 1.91 -3.34 -10.88
CA VAL A 60 3.18 -3.38 -11.62
C VAL A 60 4.30 -2.60 -10.93
N THR A 61 3.96 -1.71 -10.00
CA THR A 61 4.92 -0.92 -9.23
C THR A 61 5.08 -1.49 -7.81
N PRO A 62 6.28 -1.94 -7.41
CA PRO A 62 6.49 -2.48 -6.08
C PRO A 62 6.37 -1.42 -4.99
N TYR A 63 5.92 -1.84 -3.80
CA TYR A 63 5.97 -1.00 -2.61
C TYR A 63 7.41 -0.85 -2.12
N ARG A 64 7.79 0.38 -1.77
CA ARG A 64 9.05 0.70 -1.11
C ARG A 64 8.78 1.16 0.31
N ASP A 65 9.68 0.80 1.24
CA ASP A 65 9.59 1.21 2.63
C ASP A 65 10.13 2.66 2.78
N TYR A 66 9.27 3.55 3.26
CA TYR A 66 9.53 4.96 3.55
C TYR A 66 9.34 5.26 5.04
N THR A 67 9.37 4.25 5.90
CA THR A 67 9.18 4.39 7.37
C THR A 67 10.15 5.39 7.98
N SER A 68 11.38 5.52 7.45
CA SER A 68 12.37 6.49 7.93
C SER A 68 11.92 7.94 7.83
N LEU A 69 10.99 8.28 6.92
CA LEU A 69 10.42 9.63 6.82
C LEU A 69 9.52 9.98 8.01
N LEU A 70 9.05 8.97 8.74
CA LEU A 70 8.21 9.14 9.93
C LEU A 70 9.03 9.24 11.22
N SER A 71 10.35 9.00 11.14
CA SER A 71 11.25 9.31 12.24
C SER A 71 11.35 10.83 12.33
N SER A 72 10.73 11.43 13.35
CA SER A 72 11.03 12.81 13.70
C SER A 72 12.54 12.92 13.94
N GLN A 73 13.23 13.79 13.20
CA GLN A 73 14.46 14.37 13.74
C GLN A 73 14.02 15.18 14.97
N GLY A 74 14.10 14.56 16.14
CA GLY A 74 13.95 15.27 17.39
C GLY A 74 15.27 15.98 17.68
N ASP A 75 15.23 17.30 17.71
CA ASP A 75 16.15 18.11 18.53
C ASP A 75 15.79 17.95 20.02
#